data_AF-A0A564YZK4-F1
#
_entry.id   AF-A0A564YZK4-F1
#
_cell.length_a   1.000
_cell.length_b   1.000
_cell.length_c   1.000
_cell.angle_alpha   90.00
_cell.angle_beta   90.00
_cell.angle_gamma   90.00
#
_symmetry.space_group_name_H-M   'P 1'
#
loop_
_entity.id
_entity.type
_entity.pdbx_description
1 polymer ?
#
loop_
_entity_poly.entity_id
_entity_poly.type
_entity_poly.pdbx_seq_one_letter_code
_entity_poly.pdbx_strand_id
1 'polypeptide(L)'
;MACLHPFRNFNADADAQALHKAMKGIGCDEDEIIVILAHRTVQQRKEIEVSYKAQYGRDLKEQLKKELRGDFEHVVLWSFLSPPQVNAAALKKAMKGAGTNEDMLIDVICTADNREIDEIKTAFQEMTGKSLEDEIESETSGDFRRVLIAILQGSRSTAFDKSQARADAQELFDAGEE
;
A
#
# COMPACT_ATOMS: atom_id res chain seq x y z
N MET A 1 -6.05 -7.91 -13.48
CA MET A 1 -7.52 -7.75 -13.43
C MET A 1 -7.88 -7.46 -11.97
N ALA A 2 -8.61 -6.39 -11.66
CA ALA A 2 -8.93 -6.07 -10.26
C ALA A 2 -9.95 -7.07 -9.70
N CYS A 3 -9.70 -7.64 -8.52
CA CYS A 3 -10.58 -8.63 -7.89
C CYS A 3 -11.78 -8.02 -7.15
N LEU A 4 -11.82 -6.68 -7.04
CA LEU A 4 -12.87 -5.94 -6.37
C LEU A 4 -13.53 -4.99 -7.36
N HIS A 5 -14.86 -5.04 -7.42
CA HIS A 5 -15.67 -4.22 -8.33
C HIS A 5 -16.64 -3.34 -7.54
N PRO A 6 -17.11 -2.21 -8.11
CA PRO A 6 -18.12 -1.39 -7.48
C PRO A 6 -19.34 -2.22 -7.07
N PHE A 7 -19.72 -2.15 -5.80
CA PHE A 7 -20.93 -2.80 -5.30
C PHE A 7 -22.17 -2.20 -5.95
N ARG A 8 -23.08 -3.06 -6.42
CA ARG A 8 -24.31 -2.63 -7.07
C ARG A 8 -25.30 -2.10 -6.05
N ASN A 9 -26.08 -1.08 -6.41
CA ASN A 9 -27.06 -0.43 -5.53
C ASN A 9 -26.44 0.05 -4.21
N PHE A 10 -25.19 0.54 -4.28
CA PHE A 10 -24.45 1.03 -3.14
C PHE A 10 -25.18 2.20 -2.46
N ASN A 11 -25.24 2.15 -1.13
CA ASN A 11 -25.77 3.21 -0.29
C ASN A 11 -24.82 3.41 0.90
N ALA A 12 -24.07 4.51 0.86
CA ALA A 12 -23.09 4.84 1.90
C ALA A 12 -23.75 5.01 3.28
N ASP A 13 -24.97 5.54 3.35
CA ASP A 13 -25.66 5.76 4.62
C ASP A 13 -26.05 4.44 5.29
N ALA A 14 -26.55 3.49 4.51
CA ALA A 14 -26.91 2.15 4.99
C ALA A 14 -25.67 1.39 5.48
N ASP A 15 -24.57 1.43 4.71
CA ASP A 15 -23.32 0.77 5.11
C ASP A 15 -22.71 1.43 6.36
N ALA A 16 -22.77 2.77 6.48
CA ALA A 16 -22.32 3.47 7.67
C ALA A 16 -23.13 3.09 8.92
N GLN A 17 -24.45 2.92 8.79
CA GLN A 17 -25.32 2.46 9.87
C GLN A 17 -25.03 1.02 10.29
N ALA A 18 -24.81 0.13 9.31
CA ALA A 18 -24.47 -1.26 9.57
C ALA A 18 -23.11 -1.38 10.28
N LEU A 19 -22.08 -0.66 9.80
CA LEU A 19 -20.78 -0.59 10.48
C LEU A 19 -20.89 -0.01 11.89
N HIS A 20 -21.70 1.03 12.10
CA HIS A 20 -21.91 1.59 13.44
C HIS A 20 -22.53 0.56 14.39
N LYS A 21 -23.53 -0.19 13.90
CA LYS A 21 -24.17 -1.26 14.66
C LYS A 21 -23.18 -2.39 14.98
N ALA A 22 -22.34 -2.79 14.01
CA ALA A 22 -21.33 -3.83 14.18
C ALA A 22 -20.27 -3.47 15.24
N MET A 23 -19.99 -2.17 15.41
CA MET A 23 -19.05 -1.66 16.42
C MET A 23 -19.72 -1.25 17.75
N LYS A 24 -21.03 -1.43 17.91
CA LYS A 24 -21.77 -0.94 19.10
C LYS A 24 -21.98 -2.05 20.13
N GLY A 25 -21.47 -1.84 21.33
CA GLY A 25 -21.76 -2.68 22.50
C GLY A 25 -20.50 -3.29 23.10
N ILE A 26 -20.65 -4.44 23.77
CA ILE A 26 -19.51 -5.22 24.26
C ILE A 26 -19.14 -6.19 23.14
N GLY A 27 -17.94 -6.03 22.58
CA GLY A 27 -17.47 -6.80 21.43
C GLY A 27 -17.78 -6.11 20.10
N CYS A 28 -17.29 -6.71 19.02
CA CYS A 28 -17.41 -6.21 17.65
C CYS A 28 -17.85 -7.34 16.72
N ASP A 29 -18.82 -7.06 15.85
CA ASP A 29 -19.28 -7.97 14.80
C ASP A 29 -18.32 -7.87 13.59
N GLU A 30 -17.21 -8.61 13.68
CA GLU A 30 -16.15 -8.62 12.66
C GLU A 30 -16.66 -9.20 11.32
N ASP A 31 -17.61 -10.13 11.36
CA ASP A 31 -18.21 -10.73 10.16
C ASP A 31 -18.97 -9.69 9.34
N GLU A 32 -19.78 -8.84 9.98
CA GLU A 32 -20.49 -7.76 9.30
C GLU A 32 -19.52 -6.73 8.70
N ILE A 33 -18.42 -6.41 9.40
CA ILE A 33 -17.37 -5.53 8.89
C ILE A 33 -16.74 -6.14 7.63
N ILE A 34 -16.43 -7.44 7.62
CA ILE A 34 -15.88 -8.14 6.47
C ILE A 34 -16.88 -8.13 5.31
N VAL A 35 -18.14 -8.50 5.57
CA VAL A 35 -19.20 -8.54 4.54
C VAL A 35 -19.36 -7.20 3.85
N ILE A 36 -19.28 -6.08 4.58
CA ILE A 36 -19.35 -4.76 3.99
C ILE A 36 -18.03 -4.43 3.30
N LEU A 37 -16.93 -4.31 4.06
CA LEU A 37 -15.70 -3.72 3.55
C LEU A 37 -15.07 -4.57 2.46
N ALA A 38 -15.07 -5.90 2.55
CA ALA A 38 -14.48 -6.78 1.51
C ALA A 38 -15.20 -6.69 0.16
N HIS A 39 -16.41 -6.11 0.11
CA HIS A 39 -17.22 -5.96 -1.09
C HIS A 39 -17.43 -4.51 -1.52
N ARG A 40 -16.70 -3.54 -0.96
CA ARG A 40 -16.76 -2.11 -1.35
C ARG A 40 -15.41 -1.65 -1.88
N THR A 41 -15.40 -0.95 -3.01
CA THR A 41 -14.16 -0.37 -3.55
C THR A 41 -13.60 0.70 -2.62
N VAL A 42 -12.32 1.05 -2.77
CA VAL A 42 -11.69 2.15 -2.01
C VAL A 42 -12.51 3.45 -2.12
N GLN A 43 -13.05 3.74 -3.30
CA GLN A 43 -13.90 4.91 -3.51
C GLN A 43 -15.21 4.84 -2.71
N GLN A 44 -15.90 3.70 -2.74
CA GLN A 44 -17.11 3.48 -1.94
C GLN A 44 -16.80 3.53 -0.44
N ARG A 45 -15.67 2.98 0.01
CA ARG A 45 -15.21 3.06 1.40
C ARG A 45 -15.01 4.52 1.85
N LYS A 46 -14.46 5.39 1.00
CA LYS A 46 -14.36 6.84 1.27
C LYS A 46 -15.73 7.51 1.41
N GLU A 47 -16.70 7.13 0.57
CA GLU A 47 -18.08 7.64 0.69
C GLU A 47 -18.73 7.19 2.00
N ILE A 48 -18.47 5.96 2.45
CA ILE A 48 -18.89 5.48 3.77
C ILE A 48 -18.21 6.28 4.89
N GLU A 49 -16.91 6.59 4.80
CA GLU A 49 -16.22 7.43 5.80
C GLU A 49 -16.91 8.79 5.96
N VAL A 50 -17.25 9.45 4.84
CA VAL A 50 -17.94 10.75 4.84
C VAL A 50 -19.33 10.62 5.47
N SER A 51 -20.11 9.62 5.06
CA SER A 51 -21.46 9.39 5.60
C SER A 51 -21.42 9.06 7.11
N TYR A 52 -20.51 8.20 7.53
CA TYR A 52 -20.33 7.82 8.93
C TYR A 52 -20.00 9.05 9.80
N LYS A 53 -19.12 9.92 9.31
CA LYS A 53 -18.79 11.17 9.99
C LYS A 53 -19.99 12.11 10.09
N ALA A 54 -20.79 12.22 9.04
CA ALA A 54 -21.98 13.07 9.03
C ALA A 54 -23.07 12.56 9.99
N GLN A 55 -23.30 11.24 10.04
CA GLN A 55 -24.35 10.63 10.88
C GLN A 55 -23.99 10.58 12.37
N TYR A 56 -22.72 10.32 12.69
CA TYR A 56 -22.30 10.02 14.06
C TYR A 56 -21.29 11.01 14.67
N GLY A 57 -20.78 11.95 13.88
CA GLY A 57 -19.76 12.92 14.31
C GLY A 57 -18.38 12.31 14.59
N ARG A 58 -18.17 11.01 14.32
CA ARG A 58 -16.95 10.25 14.62
C ARG A 58 -16.24 9.83 13.34
N ASP A 59 -14.92 9.69 13.41
CA ASP A 59 -14.14 9.16 12.29
C ASP A 59 -14.26 7.63 12.25
N LEU A 60 -14.58 7.08 11.08
CA LEU A 60 -14.82 5.65 10.91
C LEU A 60 -13.55 4.82 11.17
N LYS A 61 -12.40 5.22 10.61
CA LYS A 61 -11.13 4.49 10.81
C LYS A 61 -10.71 4.49 12.27
N GLU A 62 -10.89 5.60 12.97
CA GLU A 62 -10.62 5.68 14.41
C GLU A 62 -11.59 4.83 15.24
N GLN A 63 -12.84 4.61 14.81
CA GLN A 63 -13.72 3.63 15.47
C GLN A 63 -13.26 2.21 15.20
N LEU A 64 -12.98 1.84 13.95
CA LEU A 64 -12.48 0.52 13.58
C LEU A 64 -11.19 0.18 14.33
N LYS A 65 -10.27 1.13 14.45
CA LYS A 65 -9.03 0.99 15.22
C LYS A 65 -9.26 0.71 16.71
N LYS A 66 -10.33 1.24 17.30
CA LYS A 66 -10.66 1.03 18.72
C LYS A 66 -11.26 -0.34 18.97
N GLU A 67 -11.99 -0.89 18.00
CA GLU A 67 -12.67 -2.18 18.12
C GLU A 67 -11.80 -3.36 17.66
N LEU A 68 -11.01 -3.19 16.61
CA LEU A 68 -10.20 -4.26 16.01
C LEU A 68 -8.79 -4.30 16.60
N ARG A 69 -8.12 -5.46 16.52
CA ARG A 69 -6.74 -5.64 16.98
C ARG A 69 -5.89 -6.43 15.98
N GLY A 70 -4.58 -6.26 16.07
CA GLY A 70 -3.60 -7.11 15.39
C GLY A 70 -3.65 -6.99 13.87
N ASP A 71 -3.45 -8.10 13.16
CA ASP A 71 -3.37 -8.10 11.70
C ASP A 71 -4.71 -7.78 11.03
N PHE A 72 -5.82 -8.15 11.66
CA PHE A 72 -7.14 -7.82 11.15
C PHE A 72 -7.39 -6.31 11.16
N GLU A 73 -7.01 -5.62 12.25
CA GLU A 73 -7.02 -4.15 12.33
C GLU A 73 -6.21 -3.53 11.18
N HIS A 74 -4.98 -4.01 10.95
CA HIS A 74 -4.12 -3.48 9.89
C HIS A 74 -4.75 -3.65 8.51
N VAL A 75 -5.23 -4.86 8.17
CA VAL A 75 -5.84 -5.14 6.86
C VAL A 75 -7.09 -4.30 6.64
N VAL A 76 -7.95 -4.17 7.65
CA VAL A 76 -9.17 -3.36 7.57
C VAL A 76 -8.82 -1.89 7.35
N LEU A 77 -7.89 -1.32 8.11
CA LEU A 77 -7.49 0.08 7.97
C LEU A 77 -6.80 0.35 6.63
N TRP A 78 -5.93 -0.55 6.19
CA TRP A 78 -5.23 -0.42 4.90
C TRP A 78 -6.17 -0.59 3.71
N SER A 79 -7.32 -1.24 3.90
CA SER A 79 -8.36 -1.33 2.88
C SER A 79 -8.90 0.05 2.45
N PHE A 80 -8.74 1.10 3.26
CA PHE A 80 -9.14 2.47 2.89
C PHE A 80 -8.12 3.20 2.01
N LEU A 81 -6.93 2.63 1.83
CA LEU A 81 -5.84 3.25 1.08
C LEU A 81 -5.89 2.88 -0.41
N SER A 82 -5.43 3.78 -1.27
CA SER A 82 -5.14 3.45 -2.67
C SER A 82 -3.93 2.50 -2.76
N PRO A 83 -3.71 1.79 -3.89
CA PRO A 83 -2.56 0.90 -4.02
C PRO A 83 -1.20 1.58 -3.76
N PRO A 84 -0.91 2.78 -4.28
CA PRO A 84 0.33 3.50 -3.93
C PRO A 84 0.45 3.82 -2.44
N GLN A 85 -0.66 4.15 -1.78
CA GLN A 85 -0.68 4.43 -0.34
C GLN A 85 -0.47 3.17 0.51
N VAL A 86 -0.97 2.00 0.07
CA VAL A 86 -0.67 0.71 0.72
C VAL A 86 0.83 0.42 0.61
N ASN A 87 1.40 0.56 -0.59
CA ASN A 87 2.83 0.36 -0.81
C ASN A 87 3.69 1.33 0.03
N ALA A 88 3.32 2.61 0.07
CA ALA A 88 3.97 3.60 0.94
C ALA A 88 3.88 3.25 2.43
N ALA A 89 2.72 2.79 2.89
CA ALA A 89 2.54 2.32 4.28
C ALA A 89 3.39 1.08 4.59
N ALA A 90 3.48 0.15 3.64
CA ALA A 90 4.31 -1.06 3.74
C ALA A 90 5.80 -0.71 3.83
N LEU A 91 6.30 0.18 2.97
CA LEU A 91 7.68 0.68 3.01
C LEU A 91 7.98 1.39 4.34
N LYS A 92 7.07 2.26 4.80
CA LYS A 92 7.22 2.93 6.10
C LYS A 92 7.28 1.92 7.24
N LYS A 93 6.47 0.87 7.19
CA LYS A 93 6.46 -0.20 8.20
C LYS A 93 7.75 -1.01 8.15
N ALA A 94 8.26 -1.31 6.96
CA ALA A 94 9.49 -2.06 6.74
C ALA A 94 10.74 -1.35 7.29
N MET A 95 10.74 -0.02 7.24
CA MET A 95 11.82 0.85 7.71
C MET A 95 11.65 1.34 9.16
N LYS A 96 10.61 0.89 9.87
CA LYS A 96 10.31 1.39 11.22
C LYS A 96 10.91 0.47 12.28
N GLY A 97 11.81 1.02 13.10
CA GLY A 97 12.25 0.40 14.35
C GLY A 97 13.73 0.01 14.31
N ALA A 98 14.11 -0.98 15.11
CA ALA A 98 15.46 -1.53 15.07
C ALA A 98 15.52 -2.62 14.00
N GLY A 99 16.32 -2.39 12.96
CA GLY A 99 16.40 -3.26 11.78
C GLY A 99 15.41 -2.84 10.70
N THR A 100 15.57 -3.45 9.54
CA THR A 100 14.80 -3.17 8.33
C THR A 100 14.22 -4.49 7.82
N ASN A 101 13.02 -4.47 7.25
CA ASN A 101 12.48 -5.64 6.56
C ASN A 101 12.81 -5.53 5.06
N GLU A 102 13.97 -6.08 4.66
CA GLU A 102 14.48 -5.99 3.30
C GLU A 102 13.57 -6.71 2.29
N ASP A 103 12.94 -7.82 2.66
CA ASP A 103 12.01 -8.56 1.80
C ASP A 103 10.83 -7.67 1.37
N MET A 104 10.28 -6.89 2.30
CA MET A 104 9.19 -5.95 1.99
C MET A 104 9.67 -4.79 1.09
N LEU A 105 10.93 -4.35 1.22
CA LEU A 105 11.49 -3.35 0.31
C LEU A 105 11.60 -3.90 -1.10
N ILE A 106 12.08 -5.14 -1.23
CA ILE A 106 12.21 -5.85 -2.52
C ILE A 106 10.83 -6.04 -3.15
N ASP A 107 9.86 -6.57 -2.39
CA ASP A 107 8.51 -6.87 -2.88
C ASP A 107 7.77 -5.63 -3.40
N VAL A 108 8.02 -4.45 -2.83
CA VAL A 108 7.37 -3.21 -3.28
C VAL A 108 8.16 -2.51 -4.38
N ILE A 109 9.48 -2.34 -4.21
CA ILE A 109 10.30 -1.52 -5.11
C ILE A 109 10.64 -2.29 -6.39
N CYS A 110 11.01 -3.57 -6.30
CA CYS A 110 11.54 -4.31 -7.44
C CYS A 110 10.45 -4.79 -8.41
N THR A 111 9.18 -4.84 -7.99
CA THR A 111 8.05 -5.27 -8.84
C THR A 111 7.29 -4.10 -9.48
N ALA A 112 7.54 -2.87 -9.05
CA ALA A 112 6.86 -1.69 -9.56
C ALA A 112 7.37 -1.25 -10.94
N ASP A 113 6.46 -0.77 -11.79
CA ASP A 113 6.81 -0.07 -13.02
C ASP A 113 7.18 1.40 -12.76
N ASN A 114 7.68 2.10 -13.79
CA ASN A 114 8.12 3.50 -13.66
C ASN A 114 7.03 4.43 -13.11
N ARG A 115 5.78 4.25 -13.56
CA ARG A 115 4.66 5.08 -13.10
C ARG A 115 4.30 4.74 -11.66
N GLU A 116 4.27 3.45 -11.31
CA GLU A 116 4.01 2.99 -9.95
C GLU A 116 5.07 3.51 -8.97
N ILE A 117 6.35 3.55 -9.36
CA ILE A 117 7.43 4.14 -8.55
C ILE A 117 7.13 5.63 -8.26
N ASP A 118 6.76 6.41 -9.27
CA ASP A 118 6.42 7.83 -9.09
C ASP A 118 5.21 7.99 -8.14
N GLU A 119 4.14 7.21 -8.35
CA GLU A 119 2.95 7.24 -7.51
C GLU A 119 3.25 6.84 -6.06
N ILE A 120 4.10 5.84 -5.85
CA ILE A 120 4.55 5.40 -4.51
C ILE A 120 5.38 6.49 -3.84
N LYS A 121 6.33 7.13 -4.55
CA LYS A 121 7.14 8.24 -4.02
C LYS A 121 6.26 9.40 -3.59
N THR A 122 5.30 9.81 -4.42
CA THR A 122 4.33 10.85 -4.06
C THR A 122 3.51 10.45 -2.84
N ALA A 123 2.93 9.26 -2.81
CA ALA A 123 2.13 8.80 -1.67
C ALA A 123 2.96 8.72 -0.38
N PHE A 124 4.20 8.24 -0.45
CA PHE A 124 5.11 8.17 0.69
C PHE A 124 5.42 9.56 1.25
N GLN A 125 5.76 10.53 0.39
CA GLN A 125 6.00 11.91 0.78
C GLN A 125 4.76 12.55 1.42
N GLU A 126 3.57 12.36 0.86
CA GLU A 126 2.32 12.89 1.41
C GLU A 126 1.98 12.29 2.79
N MET A 127 2.25 10.98 2.98
CA MET A 127 1.90 10.26 4.21
C MET A 127 2.92 10.43 5.35
N THR A 128 4.16 10.76 5.02
CA THR A 128 5.28 10.81 5.98
C THR A 128 5.92 12.17 6.13
N GLY A 129 5.79 13.04 5.12
CA GLY A 129 6.53 14.28 5.01
C GLY A 129 8.00 14.10 4.63
N LYS A 130 8.44 12.88 4.30
CA LYS A 130 9.84 12.54 4.00
C LYS A 130 9.99 11.93 2.61
N SER A 131 11.16 12.13 2.00
CA SER A 131 11.52 11.49 0.74
C SER A 131 11.70 9.99 0.95
N LEU A 132 11.14 9.18 0.04
CA LEU A 132 11.35 7.74 0.05
C LEU A 132 12.82 7.39 -0.23
N GLU A 133 13.50 8.13 -1.11
CA GLU A 133 14.91 7.90 -1.42
C GLU A 133 15.78 8.13 -0.19
N ASP A 134 15.57 9.24 0.54
CA ASP A 134 16.35 9.57 1.73
C ASP A 134 16.18 8.51 2.84
N GLU A 135 14.95 8.02 3.06
CA GLU A 135 14.71 6.96 4.05
C GLU A 135 15.36 5.63 3.62
N ILE A 136 15.33 5.29 2.34
CA ILE A 136 16.03 4.09 1.84
C ILE A 136 17.54 4.24 1.98
N GLU A 137 18.09 5.42 1.72
CA GLU A 137 19.53 5.68 1.91
C GLU A 137 19.97 5.55 3.36
N SER A 138 19.12 5.94 4.32
CA SER A 138 19.42 5.84 5.75
C SER A 138 19.27 4.43 6.30
N GLU A 139 18.33 3.64 5.77
CA GLU A 139 17.99 2.30 6.28
C GLU A 139 18.76 1.17 5.58
N THR A 140 19.39 1.44 4.44
CA THR A 140 20.12 0.43 3.66
C THR A 140 21.56 0.85 3.38
N SER A 141 22.41 -0.11 3.00
CA SER A 141 23.81 0.15 2.68
C SER A 141 24.33 -0.73 1.55
N GLY A 142 25.56 -0.45 1.11
CA GLY A 142 26.24 -1.23 0.07
C GLY A 142 25.45 -1.34 -1.23
N ASP A 143 25.55 -2.49 -1.87
CA ASP A 143 25.03 -2.74 -3.22
C ASP A 143 23.52 -2.83 -3.23
N PHE A 144 22.95 -3.34 -2.14
CA PHE A 144 21.51 -3.37 -1.93
C PHE A 144 20.91 -1.96 -2.02
N ARG A 145 21.47 -1.00 -1.29
CA ARG A 145 21.07 0.42 -1.40
C ARG A 145 21.19 0.93 -2.83
N ARG A 146 22.34 0.69 -3.47
CA ARG A 146 22.62 1.19 -4.83
C ARG A 146 21.56 0.74 -5.82
N VAL A 147 21.16 -0.54 -5.75
CA VAL A 147 20.12 -1.10 -6.64
C VAL A 147 18.75 -0.50 -6.33
N LEU A 148 18.35 -0.39 -5.06
CA LEU A 148 17.06 0.20 -4.69
C LEU A 148 16.94 1.66 -5.15
N ILE A 149 17.97 2.48 -4.93
CA ILE A 149 18.00 3.89 -5.39
C ILE A 149 17.94 3.99 -6.91
N ALA A 150 18.63 3.09 -7.63
CA ALA A 150 18.57 3.05 -9.09
C ALA A 150 17.15 2.73 -9.61
N ILE A 151 16.44 1.81 -8.96
CA ILE A 151 15.04 1.49 -9.31
C ILE A 151 14.11 2.67 -8.99
N LEU A 152 14.31 3.35 -7.85
CA LEU A 152 13.53 4.52 -7.45
C LEU A 152 13.68 5.74 -8.37
N GLN A 153 14.62 5.72 -9.31
CA GLN A 153 14.69 6.72 -10.40
C GLN A 153 13.55 6.58 -11.41
N GLY A 154 12.77 5.49 -11.39
CA GLY A 154 11.58 5.32 -12.22
C GLY A 154 11.84 5.47 -13.74
N SER A 155 13.06 5.15 -14.18
CA SER A 155 13.54 5.47 -15.53
C SER A 155 13.92 4.22 -16.33
N ARG A 156 13.30 3.07 -16.03
CA ARG A 156 13.57 1.80 -16.74
C ARG A 156 13.11 1.90 -18.20
N SER A 157 14.00 1.61 -19.15
CA SER A 157 13.63 1.53 -20.56
C SER A 157 12.67 0.35 -20.82
N THR A 158 11.65 0.57 -21.64
CA THR A 158 10.71 -0.47 -22.12
C THR A 158 10.97 -0.86 -23.58
N ALA A 159 11.95 -0.23 -24.23
CA ALA A 159 12.32 -0.53 -25.60
C ALA A 159 13.01 -1.90 -25.68
N PHE A 160 12.65 -2.68 -26.69
CA PHE A 160 13.27 -3.97 -26.96
C PHE A 160 14.28 -3.85 -28.12
N ASP A 161 15.53 -4.20 -27.84
CA ASP A 161 16.59 -4.32 -28.84
C ASP A 161 17.30 -5.67 -28.70
N LYS A 162 17.24 -6.49 -29.75
CA LYS A 162 17.82 -7.84 -29.75
C LYS A 162 19.35 -7.84 -29.76
N SER A 163 19.99 -6.85 -30.38
CA SER A 163 21.45 -6.71 -30.35
C SER A 163 21.93 -6.29 -28.97
N GLN A 164 21.25 -5.31 -28.34
CA GLN A 164 21.56 -4.89 -26.98
C GLN A 164 21.38 -6.06 -26.00
N ALA A 165 20.27 -6.80 -26.07
CA ALA A 165 20.03 -7.94 -25.19
C ALA A 165 21.13 -9.03 -25.28
N ARG A 166 21.77 -9.21 -26.46
CA ARG A 166 22.91 -10.12 -26.62
C ARG A 166 24.19 -9.56 -25.99
N ALA A 167 24.42 -8.25 -26.14
CA ALA A 167 25.56 -7.59 -25.52
C ALA A 167 25.44 -7.63 -23.99
N ASP A 168 24.29 -7.28 -23.43
CA ASP A 168 24.01 -7.32 -21.99
C ASP A 168 24.20 -8.73 -21.42
N ALA A 169 23.75 -9.77 -22.14
CA ALA A 169 23.93 -11.16 -21.70
C ALA A 169 25.41 -11.58 -21.62
N GLN A 170 26.25 -11.12 -22.56
CA GLN A 170 27.69 -11.39 -22.52
C GLN A 170 28.36 -10.60 -21.39
N GLU A 171 28.01 -9.33 -21.20
CA GLU A 171 28.54 -8.50 -20.12
C GLU A 171 28.20 -9.08 -18.74
N LEU A 172 26.97 -9.56 -18.55
CA LEU A 172 26.56 -10.23 -17.32
C LEU A 172 27.32 -11.55 -17.09
N PHE A 173 27.63 -12.30 -18.14
CA PHE A 173 28.44 -13.52 -18.05
C PHE A 173 29.88 -13.19 -17.62
N ASP A 174 30.54 -12.26 -18.33
CA ASP A 174 31.92 -11.87 -18.06
C ASP A 174 32.09 -11.23 -16.67
N ALA A 175 31.04 -10.58 -16.15
CA ALA A 175 31.05 -9.94 -14.83
C ALA A 175 30.80 -10.91 -13.66
N GLY A 176 30.31 -12.13 -13.92
CA GLY A 176 29.81 -13.02 -12.86
C GLY A 176 30.37 -14.44 -12.86
N GLU A 177 30.67 -15.01 -14.02
CA GLU A 177 31.19 -16.37 -14.14
C GLU A 177 32.73 -16.33 -14.26
N GLU A 178 33.42 -17.08 -13.42
CA GLU A 178 34.85 -17.41 -13.57
C GLU A 178 35.05 -18.73 -14.33
#